data_AF-A0A391P531-F1
#
_entry.id   AF-A0A391P531-F1
#
_cell.length_a   1.000
_cell.length_b   1.000
_cell.length_c   1.000
_cell.angle_alpha   90.00
_cell.angle_beta   90.00
_cell.angle_gamma   90.00
#
_symmetry.space_group_name_H-M   'P 1'
#
loop_
_entity.id
_entity.type
_entity.pdbx_description
1 polymer ?
#
loop_
_entity_poly.entity_id
_entity_poly.type
_entity_poly.pdbx_seq_one_letter_code
_entity_poly.pdbx_strand_id
1 'polypeptide(L)'
;MKDGFKANCEYFKLGFLDKTSVALGRQFRELLPVLWMKGGAIGRCPALENDDLSNMLILPQNKMAVLMDEIYYFEFDAELRRNPEIQTIFIVTDSETAYRSMIRSYDDKDCYQLYRDYLDNFRINTGR
;
A
#
# COMPACT_ATOMS: atom_id res chain seq x y z
N MET A 1 27.64 -16.11 21.94
CA MET A 1 26.33 -15.67 21.43
C MET A 1 25.23 -16.63 21.90
N LYS A 2 24.87 -16.63 23.20
CA LYS A 2 23.89 -17.58 23.75
C LYS A 2 22.44 -17.11 23.64
N ASP A 3 22.23 -15.79 23.53
CA ASP A 3 20.89 -15.17 23.61
C ASP A 3 20.28 -14.84 22.24
N GLY A 4 20.94 -15.23 21.14
CA GLY A 4 20.55 -14.82 19.79
C GLY A 4 20.58 -13.30 19.58
N PHE A 5 20.30 -12.86 18.37
CA PHE A 5 19.94 -11.45 18.14
C PHE A 5 18.45 -11.30 18.40
N LYS A 6 18.00 -10.14 18.89
CA LYS A 6 16.58 -9.74 18.77
C LYS A 6 16.26 -9.62 17.29
N ALA A 7 15.88 -10.73 16.66
CA ALA A 7 15.38 -10.76 15.31
C ALA A 7 13.87 -10.47 15.37
N ASN A 8 13.43 -9.42 14.69
CA ASN A 8 12.01 -9.20 14.44
C ASN A 8 11.59 -10.19 13.36
N CYS A 9 11.12 -11.37 13.78
CA CYS A 9 10.57 -12.38 12.86
C CYS A 9 9.05 -12.33 12.94
N GLU A 10 8.42 -12.04 11.80
CA GLU A 10 6.97 -12.08 11.60
C GLU A 10 6.66 -13.24 10.63
N TYR A 11 5.64 -14.04 10.94
CA TYR A 11 5.23 -15.18 10.13
C TYR A 11 3.92 -14.87 9.42
N PHE A 12 3.91 -14.98 8.10
CA PHE A 12 2.72 -14.76 7.28
C PHE A 12 2.35 -16.02 6.51
N LYS A 13 1.06 -16.32 6.45
CA LYS A 13 0.54 -17.37 5.56
C LYS A 13 0.25 -16.74 4.20
N LEU A 14 0.93 -17.23 3.18
CA LEU A 14 0.62 -16.86 1.80
C LEU A 14 -0.66 -17.56 1.36
N GLY A 15 -1.56 -16.78 0.76
CA GLY A 15 -2.84 -17.25 0.22
C GLY A 15 -3.28 -16.38 -0.94
N PHE A 16 -4.34 -16.82 -1.61
CA PHE A 16 -4.99 -16.03 -2.65
C PHE A 16 -6.14 -15.23 -2.03
N LEU A 17 -6.27 -13.97 -2.43
CA LEU A 17 -7.44 -13.16 -2.08
C LEU A 17 -8.50 -13.29 -3.16
N ASP A 18 -9.74 -12.96 -2.80
CA ASP A 18 -10.85 -12.92 -3.74
C ASP A 18 -10.76 -11.62 -4.57
N LYS A 19 -10.72 -11.76 -5.90
CA LYS A 19 -10.57 -10.62 -6.81
C LYS A 19 -11.64 -9.55 -6.61
N THR A 20 -12.89 -9.97 -6.44
CA THR A 20 -14.01 -9.03 -6.26
C THR A 20 -13.90 -8.29 -4.93
N SER A 21 -13.54 -9.01 -3.87
CA SER A 21 -13.35 -8.43 -2.54
C SER A 21 -12.19 -7.44 -2.52
N VAL A 22 -11.09 -7.75 -3.21
CA VAL A 22 -9.97 -6.82 -3.36
C VAL A 22 -10.34 -5.59 -4.19
N ALA A 23 -11.06 -5.77 -5.31
CA ALA A 23 -11.54 -4.66 -6.14
C ALA A 23 -12.46 -3.71 -5.36
N LEU A 24 -13.23 -4.25 -4.42
CA LEU A 24 -14.12 -3.50 -3.53
C LEU A 24 -13.40 -2.99 -2.25
N GLY A 25 -12.08 -3.13 -2.16
CA GLY A 25 -11.27 -2.72 -1.00
C GLY A 25 -11.45 -3.59 0.25
N ARG A 26 -12.33 -4.59 0.24
CA ARG A 26 -12.73 -5.39 1.42
C ARG A 26 -11.63 -6.28 1.99
N GLN A 27 -10.57 -6.53 1.23
CA GLN A 27 -9.42 -7.36 1.64
C GLN A 27 -8.09 -6.61 1.60
N PHE A 28 -8.12 -5.30 1.80
CA PHE A 28 -6.90 -4.50 1.86
C PHE A 28 -6.02 -4.86 3.07
N ARG A 29 -6.64 -5.24 4.20
CA ARG A 29 -5.91 -5.62 5.43
C ARG A 29 -4.92 -6.75 5.16
N GLU A 30 -5.31 -7.70 4.32
CA GLU A 30 -4.51 -8.85 3.93
C GLU A 30 -3.34 -8.47 3.01
N LEU A 31 -3.44 -7.34 2.29
CA LEU A 31 -2.35 -6.81 1.47
C LEU A 31 -1.34 -5.99 2.29
N LEU A 32 -1.75 -5.44 3.43
CA LEU A 32 -0.92 -4.52 4.21
C LEU A 32 0.48 -5.08 4.56
N PRO A 33 0.64 -6.36 4.98
CA PRO A 33 1.97 -6.93 5.20
C PRO A 33 2.84 -6.97 3.94
N VAL A 34 2.23 -7.22 2.79
CA VAL A 34 2.95 -7.26 1.50
C VAL A 34 3.42 -5.86 1.12
N LEU A 35 2.58 -4.85 1.29
CA LEU A 35 2.95 -3.45 1.05
C LEU A 35 4.05 -2.99 2.02
N TRP A 36 3.95 -3.36 3.28
CA TRP A 36 4.99 -3.10 4.29
C TRP A 36 6.33 -3.73 3.89
N MET A 37 6.33 -5.00 3.47
CA MET A 37 7.54 -5.66 2.96
C MET A 37 8.08 -4.99 1.69
N LYS A 38 7.20 -4.55 0.78
CA LYS A 38 7.59 -3.82 -0.44
C LYS A 38 8.20 -2.45 -0.13
N GLY A 39 7.71 -1.77 0.92
CA GLY A 39 8.26 -0.53 1.46
C GLY A 39 9.49 -0.71 2.37
N GLY A 40 10.13 -1.89 2.35
CA GLY A 40 11.38 -2.14 3.06
C GLY A 40 11.23 -2.69 4.49
N ALA A 41 10.01 -3.07 4.89
CA ALA A 41 9.72 -3.68 6.19
C ALA A 41 10.23 -2.84 7.39
N ILE A 42 10.12 -1.51 7.29
CA ILE A 42 10.60 -0.59 8.33
C ILE A 42 9.62 -0.60 9.51
N GLY A 43 10.13 -0.69 10.73
CA GLY A 43 9.31 -0.72 11.95
C GLY A 43 8.55 -2.04 12.15
N ARG A 44 7.55 -2.04 13.05
CA ARG A 44 6.64 -3.18 13.23
C ARG A 44 5.63 -3.22 12.09
N CYS A 45 5.23 -4.41 11.61
CA CYS A 45 4.16 -4.51 10.62
C CYS A 45 2.90 -3.77 11.13
N PRO A 46 2.36 -2.82 10.35
CA PRO A 46 1.18 -2.07 10.77
C PRO A 46 -0.03 -2.99 10.86
N ALA A 47 -0.89 -2.74 11.84
CA ALA A 47 -2.15 -3.44 12.04
C ALA A 47 -3.29 -2.42 11.99
N LEU A 48 -4.38 -2.76 11.30
CA LEU A 48 -5.57 -1.92 11.23
C LEU A 48 -6.50 -2.34 12.37
N GLU A 49 -6.80 -1.42 13.29
CA GLU A 49 -7.60 -1.70 14.49
C GLU A 49 -9.11 -1.86 14.20
N ASN A 50 -9.59 -1.28 13.10
CA ASN A 50 -11.01 -1.33 12.70
C ASN A 50 -11.18 -1.91 11.29
N ASP A 51 -12.37 -2.43 11.01
CA ASP A 51 -12.77 -2.95 9.68
C ASP A 51 -13.13 -1.83 8.69
N ASP A 52 -13.38 -0.60 9.17
CA ASP A 52 -13.52 0.58 8.32
C ASP A 52 -12.15 1.02 7.81
N LEU A 53 -11.94 0.80 6.51
CA LEU A 53 -10.77 1.29 5.80
C LEU A 53 -10.96 2.77 5.51
N SER A 54 -10.10 3.59 6.11
CA SER A 54 -9.95 4.99 5.71
C SER A 54 -9.57 5.07 4.22
N ASN A 55 -10.02 6.13 3.54
CA ASN A 55 -9.69 6.40 2.13
C ASN A 55 -8.18 6.67 1.91
N MET A 56 -7.41 6.80 2.99
CA MET A 56 -5.96 6.83 2.99
C MET A 56 -5.38 6.30 4.29
N LEU A 57 -4.12 5.88 4.24
CA LEU A 57 -3.31 5.47 5.38
C LEU A 57 -1.98 6.23 5.35
N ILE A 58 -1.64 6.88 6.46
CA ILE A 58 -0.35 7.54 6.67
C ILE A 58 0.34 6.79 7.80
N LEU A 59 1.50 6.19 7.53
CA LEU A 59 2.22 5.34 8.48
C LEU A 59 3.67 5.84 8.67
N PRO A 60 3.87 6.93 9.44
CA PRO A 60 5.19 7.56 9.59
C PRO A 60 6.24 6.62 10.18
N GLN A 61 5.86 5.78 11.14
CA GLN A 61 6.77 4.82 11.78
C GLN A 61 7.29 3.75 10.80
N ASN A 62 6.51 3.48 9.75
CA ASN A 62 6.84 2.56 8.67
C ASN A 62 7.41 3.28 7.44
N LYS A 63 7.44 4.62 7.45
CA LYS A 63 7.84 5.49 6.33
C LYS A 63 7.06 5.24 5.04
N MET A 64 5.81 4.79 5.15
CA MET A 64 4.98 4.50 3.99
C MET A 64 3.57 5.10 4.11
N ALA A 65 2.95 5.37 2.96
CA ALA A 65 1.58 5.85 2.89
C ALA A 65 0.82 5.14 1.75
N VAL A 66 -0.50 5.04 1.89
CA VAL A 66 -1.38 4.41 0.91
C VAL A 66 -2.57 5.32 0.64
N LEU A 67 -2.76 5.72 -0.61
CA LEU A 67 -3.97 6.38 -1.08
C LEU A 67 -4.91 5.31 -1.62
N MET A 68 -6.10 5.16 -1.04
CA MET A 68 -7.09 4.13 -1.41
C MET A 68 -8.12 4.63 -2.41
N ASP A 69 -8.31 5.95 -2.53
CA ASP A 69 -9.25 6.55 -3.46
C ASP A 69 -8.70 7.89 -3.96
N GLU A 70 -8.58 8.03 -5.27
CA GLU A 70 -7.99 9.19 -5.94
C GLU A 70 -8.73 10.50 -5.68
N ILE A 71 -10.02 10.44 -5.29
CA ILE A 71 -10.78 11.66 -4.96
C ILE A 71 -10.20 12.39 -3.74
N TYR A 72 -9.44 11.69 -2.88
CA TYR A 72 -8.80 12.24 -1.69
C TYR A 72 -7.33 12.63 -1.90
N TYR A 73 -6.87 12.73 -3.15
CA TYR A 73 -5.49 13.07 -3.46
C TYR A 73 -5.03 14.37 -2.81
N PHE A 74 -5.87 15.41 -2.80
CA PHE A 74 -5.47 16.72 -2.26
C PHE A 74 -5.23 16.68 -0.74
N GLU A 75 -6.10 15.97 -0.01
CA GLU A 75 -5.95 15.72 1.43
C GLU A 75 -4.73 14.84 1.71
N PHE A 76 -4.52 13.81 0.89
CA PHE A 76 -3.37 12.92 1.00
C PHE A 76 -2.05 13.66 0.79
N ASP A 77 -1.97 14.52 -0.23
CA ASP A 77 -0.82 15.37 -0.50
C ASP A 77 -0.53 16.33 0.65
N ALA A 78 -1.58 16.89 1.27
CA ALA A 78 -1.42 17.73 2.45
C ALA A 78 -0.86 16.93 3.64
N GLU A 79 -1.32 15.71 3.88
CA GLU A 79 -0.79 14.85 4.94
C GLU A 79 0.66 14.40 4.66
N LEU A 80 1.02 14.11 3.41
CA LEU A 80 2.40 13.79 3.05
C LEU A 80 3.36 14.95 3.30
N ARG A 81 2.95 16.20 3.04
CA ARG A 81 3.76 17.38 3.39
C ARG A 81 4.01 17.51 4.88
N ARG A 82 3.09 17.03 5.73
CA ARG A 82 3.23 17.04 7.19
C ARG A 82 4.10 15.91 7.71
N ASN A 83 4.30 14.86 6.90
CA ASN A 83 5.07 13.67 7.24
C ASN A 83 6.22 13.46 6.21
N PRO A 84 7.24 14.34 6.18
CA PRO A 84 8.32 14.30 5.21
C PRO A 84 9.18 13.02 5.28
N GLU A 85 9.13 12.29 6.40
CA GLU A 85 9.80 11.01 6.59
C GLU A 85 9.21 9.87 5.75
N ILE A 86 8.03 10.04 5.16
CA ILE A 86 7.43 9.08 4.24
C ILE A 86 8.30 9.00 2.97
N GLN A 87 8.72 7.77 2.63
CA GLN A 87 9.59 7.46 1.50
C GLN A 87 8.91 6.57 0.46
N THR A 88 7.94 5.75 0.87
CA THR A 88 7.22 4.86 -0.04
C THR A 88 5.74 5.21 -0.10
N ILE A 89 5.21 5.40 -1.30
CA ILE A 89 3.81 5.74 -1.53
C ILE A 89 3.17 4.68 -2.42
N PHE A 90 2.02 4.19 -2.00
CA PHE A 90 1.17 3.31 -2.77
C PHE A 90 -0.10 4.04 -3.18
N ILE A 91 -0.49 3.97 -4.45
CA ILE A 91 -1.69 4.65 -4.95
C ILE A 91 -2.60 3.64 -5.63
N VAL A 92 -3.78 3.46 -5.07
CA VAL A 92 -4.90 2.70 -5.64
C VAL A 92 -5.52 3.52 -6.77
N THR A 93 -5.34 3.08 -8.00
CA THR A 93 -6.05 3.63 -9.17
C THR A 93 -5.86 2.69 -10.36
N ASP A 94 -6.91 2.52 -11.19
CA ASP A 94 -6.84 1.80 -12.45
C ASP A 94 -6.38 2.70 -13.62
N SER A 95 -6.34 4.02 -13.41
CA SER A 95 -5.95 5.00 -14.41
C SER A 95 -4.45 5.29 -14.36
N GLU A 96 -3.71 4.80 -15.36
CA GLU A 96 -2.29 5.15 -15.52
C GLU A 96 -2.08 6.66 -15.63
N THR A 97 -2.99 7.36 -16.30
CA THR A 97 -2.93 8.81 -16.48
C THR A 97 -3.08 9.53 -15.14
N ALA A 98 -4.03 9.11 -14.31
CA ALA A 98 -4.23 9.66 -12.97
C ALA A 98 -3.02 9.37 -12.07
N TYR A 99 -2.54 8.12 -12.06
CA TYR A 99 -1.33 7.72 -11.34
C TYR A 99 -0.13 8.61 -11.71
N ARG A 100 0.19 8.72 -13.00
CA ARG A 100 1.29 9.55 -13.50
C ARG A 100 1.11 11.03 -13.16
N SER A 101 -0.12 11.52 -13.07
CA SER A 101 -0.39 12.91 -12.66
C SER A 101 -0.11 13.11 -11.18
N MET A 102 -0.55 12.20 -10.31
CA MET A 102 -0.39 12.29 -8.85
C MET A 102 1.08 12.18 -8.43
N ILE A 103 1.84 11.25 -8.99
CA ILE A 103 3.23 11.02 -8.55
C ILE A 103 4.22 12.12 -8.95
N ARG A 104 3.84 13.06 -9.84
CA ARG A 104 4.71 14.19 -10.26
C ARG A 104 5.13 15.08 -9.10
N SER A 105 4.37 15.09 -8.02
CA SER A 105 4.68 15.85 -6.82
C SER A 105 5.65 15.11 -5.88
N TYR A 106 6.03 13.87 -6.21
CA TYR A 106 6.75 12.94 -5.32
C TYR A 106 8.04 12.40 -5.96
N ASP A 107 8.78 13.23 -6.70
CA ASP A 107 10.02 12.84 -7.40
C ASP A 107 11.11 12.29 -6.44
N ASP A 108 11.03 12.60 -5.15
CA ASP A 108 11.94 12.12 -4.10
C ASP A 108 11.48 10.81 -3.42
N LYS A 109 10.38 10.20 -3.88
CA LYS A 109 9.73 9.06 -3.20
C LYS A 109 9.54 7.87 -4.13
N ASP A 110 9.62 6.67 -3.55
CA ASP A 110 9.29 5.44 -4.24
C ASP A 110 7.77 5.30 -4.37
N CYS A 111 7.24 5.56 -5.56
CA CYS A 111 5.81 5.49 -5.83
C CYS A 111 5.44 4.19 -6.56
N TYR A 112 4.34 3.57 -6.14
CA TYR A 112 3.81 2.35 -6.74
C TYR A 112 2.31 2.47 -7.02
N GLN A 113 1.90 2.17 -8.25
CA GLN A 113 0.49 2.01 -8.60
C GLN A 113 0.00 0.64 -8.11
N LEU A 114 -1.11 0.63 -7.38
CA LEU A 114 -1.83 -0.57 -6.97
C LEU A 114 -3.08 -0.78 -7.84
N TYR A 115 -3.51 -2.04 -7.92
CA TYR A 115 -4.65 -2.56 -8.67
C TYR A 115 -4.58 -2.65 -10.19
N ARG A 116 -3.70 -1.94 -10.89
CA ARG A 116 -3.48 -2.27 -12.32
C ARG A 116 -2.95 -3.69 -12.47
N ASP A 117 -1.83 -3.98 -11.83
CA ASP A 117 -1.22 -5.32 -11.88
C ASP A 117 -2.02 -6.35 -11.08
N TYR A 118 -2.71 -5.98 -10.00
CA TYR A 118 -3.50 -6.95 -9.24
C TYR A 118 -4.82 -7.34 -9.92
N LEU A 119 -5.46 -6.43 -10.67
CA LEU A 119 -6.66 -6.80 -11.45
C LEU A 119 -6.30 -7.43 -12.79
N ASP A 120 -5.20 -7.00 -13.42
CA ASP A 120 -4.75 -7.53 -14.71
C ASP A 120 -3.95 -8.84 -14.59
N ASN A 121 -3.14 -9.07 -13.55
CA ASN A 121 -2.44 -10.36 -13.37
C ASN A 121 -3.40 -11.52 -13.05
N PHE A 122 -4.60 -11.24 -12.57
CA PHE A 122 -5.67 -12.22 -12.39
C PHE A 122 -6.65 -12.27 -13.57
N ARG A 123 -6.41 -11.52 -14.65
CA ARG A 123 -7.04 -11.76 -15.97
C ARG A 123 -6.25 -12.82 -16.72
N ILE A 124 -6.10 -14.00 -16.12
CA ILE A 124 -5.74 -15.18 -16.91
C ILE A 124 -7.02 -15.56 -17.67
N ASN A 125 -7.04 -15.33 -18.99
CA ASN A 125 -8.16 -15.59 -19.91
C ASN A 125 -9.29 -14.55 -19.99
N THR A 126 -9.00 -13.25 -20.10
CA THR A 126 -9.92 -12.41 -20.90
C THR A 126 -9.52 -12.55 -22.37
N GLY A 127 -10.16 -13.51 -23.04
CA GLY A 127 -9.95 -13.78 -24.45
C GLY A 127 -10.36 -12.61 -25.33
N ARG A 128 -9.46 -12.31 -26.27
CA ARG A 128 -9.54 -11.47 -27.48
C ARG A 128 -10.01 -10.02 -27.36
#